data_AF-A0A3P7J6C4-F1
#
_entry.id   AF-A0A3P7J6C4-F1
#
_cell.length_a   1.000
_cell.length_b   1.000
_cell.length_c   1.000
_cell.angle_alpha   90.00
_cell.angle_beta   90.00
_cell.angle_gamma   90.00
#
_symmetry.space_group_name_H-M   'P 1'
#
loop_
_entity.id
_entity.type
_entity.pdbx_description
1 polymer ?
#
loop_
_entity_poly.entity_id
_entity_poly.type
_entity_poly.pdbx_seq_one_letter_code
_entity_poly.pdbx_strand_id
1 'polypeptide(L)'
;MLFAAFFALALTIAASAHEIIVKGRFACDTRDGEVPVYVELMEKEMLEDQRLNWTITSGKGTFELTGYDDEFYGVRPYMRIMHL
;
A
#
# COMPACT_ATOMS: atom_id res chain seq x y z
N MET A 1 43.44 -7.32 -7.41
CA MET A 1 42.74 -6.32 -6.59
C MET A 1 41.72 -5.52 -7.40
N LEU A 2 42.01 -5.10 -8.65
CA LEU A 2 41.06 -4.37 -9.51
C LEU A 2 39.80 -5.19 -9.90
N PHE A 3 39.94 -6.50 -10.13
CA PHE A 3 38.83 -7.39 -10.50
C PHE A 3 37.78 -7.59 -9.40
N ALA A 4 38.18 -7.51 -8.12
CA ALA A 4 37.25 -7.66 -7.00
C ALA A 4 36.33 -6.44 -6.84
N ALA A 5 36.84 -5.25 -7.14
CA ALA A 5 36.06 -4.01 -7.11
C ALA A 5 34.99 -3.97 -8.22
N PHE A 6 35.30 -4.52 -9.40
CA PHE A 6 34.34 -4.61 -10.51
C PHE A 6 33.18 -5.58 -10.19
N PHE A 7 33.48 -6.68 -9.49
CA PHE A 7 32.48 -7.66 -9.07
C PHE A 7 31.58 -7.13 -7.93
N ALA A 8 32.15 -6.33 -7.02
CA ALA A 8 31.38 -5.68 -5.95
C ALA A 8 30.45 -4.58 -6.50
N LEU A 9 30.84 -3.86 -7.57
CA LEU A 9 30.02 -2.82 -8.19
C LEU A 9 28.84 -3.38 -9.00
N ALA A 10 28.96 -4.62 -9.50
CA ALA A 10 27.89 -5.28 -10.26
C ALA A 10 26.70 -5.74 -9.40
N LEU A 11 26.79 -5.68 -8.07
CA LEU A 11 25.78 -6.18 -7.13
C LEU A 11 24.88 -5.09 -6.53
N THR A 12 24.94 -3.83 -6.98
CA THR A 12 23.95 -2.83 -6.59
C THR A 12 22.68 -3.03 -7.41
N ILE A 13 21.88 -4.02 -7.00
CA ILE A 13 20.51 -4.16 -7.48
C ILE A 13 19.77 -2.90 -7.04
N ALA A 14 19.32 -2.09 -8.01
CA ALA A 14 18.49 -0.93 -7.74
C ALA A 14 17.15 -1.43 -7.20
N ALA A 15 16.91 -1.29 -5.90
CA ALA A 15 15.59 -1.49 -5.31
C ALA A 15 14.68 -0.36 -5.82
N SER A 16 13.88 -0.63 -6.84
CA SER A 16 12.87 0.30 -7.34
C SER A 16 11.57 0.06 -6.56
N ALA A 17 11.35 0.84 -5.50
CA ALA A 17 10.07 0.85 -4.83
C ALA A 17 9.04 1.62 -5.69
N HIS A 18 7.95 0.95 -6.05
CA HIS A 18 6.77 1.54 -6.65
C HIS A 18 5.97 2.24 -5.55
N GLU A 19 5.64 3.51 -5.78
CA GLU A 19 4.76 4.29 -4.90
C GLU A 19 3.30 4.13 -5.36
N ILE A 20 2.42 3.82 -4.42
CA ILE A 20 0.99 3.65 -4.64
C ILE A 20 0.24 4.66 -3.78
N ILE A 21 -0.46 5.61 -4.41
CA ILE A 21 -1.25 6.64 -3.72
C ILE A 21 -2.73 6.42 -4.01
N VAL A 22 -3.54 6.20 -2.97
CA VAL A 22 -5.00 6.06 -3.07
C VAL A 22 -5.67 7.18 -2.30
N LYS A 23 -6.52 7.94 -2.99
CA LYS A 23 -7.36 8.98 -2.39
C LYS A 23 -8.83 8.62 -2.58
N GLY A 24 -9.65 8.85 -1.56
CA GLY A 24 -11.06 8.51 -1.63
C GLY A 24 -11.93 9.22 -0.61
N ARG A 25 -13.24 9.03 -0.76
CA ARG A 25 -14.28 9.53 0.14
C ARG A 25 -15.37 8.48 0.29
N PHE A 26 -15.87 8.31 1.51
CA PHE A 26 -17.04 7.48 1.77
C PHE A 26 -18.34 8.28 1.68
N ALA A 27 -19.39 7.59 1.21
CA ALA A 27 -20.77 8.03 1.29
C ALA A 27 -21.56 6.93 2.01
N CYS A 28 -22.17 7.29 3.14
CA CYS A 28 -23.01 6.39 3.93
C CYS A 28 -24.34 7.08 4.22
N ASP A 29 -25.43 6.47 3.74
CA ASP A 29 -26.80 7.01 3.82
C ASP A 29 -27.44 6.81 5.20
N THR A 30 -26.73 6.19 6.13
CA THR A 30 -27.22 6.03 7.51
C THR A 30 -27.16 7.35 8.27
N ARG A 31 -28.03 7.48 9.28
CA ARG A 31 -28.10 8.65 10.15
C ARG A 31 -26.76 8.87 10.89
N ASP A 32 -26.05 7.78 11.16
CA ASP A 32 -24.78 7.74 11.88
C ASP A 32 -23.59 7.73 10.91
N GLY A 33 -23.48 8.77 10.08
CA GLY A 33 -22.38 8.91 9.12
C GLY A 33 -20.98 9.08 9.73
N GLU A 34 -20.89 9.10 11.06
CA GLU A 34 -19.66 9.19 11.84
C GLU A 34 -19.15 7.83 12.31
N VAL A 35 -19.77 6.72 11.88
CA VAL A 35 -19.23 5.38 12.21
C VAL A 35 -17.81 5.22 11.66
N PRO A 36 -16.90 4.58 12.42
CA PRO A 36 -15.53 4.39 12.00
C PRO A 36 -15.45 3.43 10.80
N VAL A 37 -14.63 3.79 9.82
CA VAL A 37 -14.29 2.98 8.67
C VAL A 37 -12.79 2.76 8.68
N TYR A 38 -12.37 1.51 8.83
CA TYR A 38 -10.98 1.09 8.72
C TYR A 38 -10.66 0.86 7.25
N VAL A 39 -9.58 1.50 6.80
CA VAL A 39 -9.16 1.51 5.41
C VAL A 39 -7.74 1.00 5.35
N GLU A 40 -7.51 -0.12 4.67
CA GLU A 40 -6.18 -0.68 4.50
C GLU A 40 -5.82 -0.77 3.02
N LEU A 41 -4.61 -0.35 2.68
CA LEU A 41 -3.98 -0.60 1.40
C LEU A 41 -3.17 -1.89 1.53
N MET A 42 -3.54 -2.88 0.73
CA MET A 42 -2.99 -4.22 0.74
C MET A 42 -2.31 -4.54 -0.58
N GLU A 43 -1.35 -5.45 -0.56
CA GLU A 43 -0.70 -6.04 -1.72
C GLU A 43 -1.01 -7.55 -1.76
N LYS A 44 -1.32 -8.07 -2.94
CA LYS A 44 -1.69 -9.47 -3.12
C LYS A 44 -0.43 -10.30 -3.34
N GLU A 45 -0.15 -11.21 -2.42
CA GLU A 45 1.07 -12.02 -2.45
C GLU A 45 0.79 -13.49 -2.77
N MET A 46 1.84 -14.24 -3.11
CA MET A 46 1.72 -15.68 -3.34
C MET A 46 1.41 -16.47 -2.07
N LEU A 47 1.96 -16.05 -0.92
CA LEU A 47 1.83 -16.75 0.35
C LEU A 47 0.86 -16.03 1.30
N GLU A 48 1.14 -14.77 1.61
CA GLU A 48 0.35 -13.99 2.56
C GLU A 48 0.32 -12.53 2.14
N ASP A 49 -0.89 -12.00 1.97
CA ASP A 49 -1.11 -10.62 1.54
C ASP A 49 -0.49 -9.63 2.53
N GLN A 50 0.29 -8.69 2.00
CA GLN A 50 0.98 -7.69 2.80
C GLN A 50 0.13 -6.44 2.96
N ARG A 51 0.11 -5.86 4.17
CA ARG A 51 -0.47 -4.54 4.38
C ARG A 51 0.60 -3.47 4.13
N LEU A 52 0.37 -2.62 3.13
CA LEU A 52 1.27 -1.52 2.77
C LEU A 52 1.06 -0.29 3.66
N ASN A 53 -0.21 0.06 3.93
CA ASN A 53 -0.58 1.18 4.81
C ASN A 53 -2.02 1.04 5.31
N TRP A 54 -2.42 1.82 6.32
CA TRP A 54 -3.79 1.86 6.82
C TRP A 54 -4.14 3.20 7.46
N THR A 55 -5.43 3.48 7.54
CA THR A 55 -5.98 4.62 8.26
C THR A 55 -7.39 4.32 8.78
N ILE A 56 -7.91 5.20 9.62
CA ILE A 56 -9.30 5.19 10.06
C ILE A 56 -9.92 6.51 9.62
N THR A 57 -11.10 6.43 9.04
CA THR A 57 -11.94 7.58 8.69
C THR A 57 -13.37 7.33 9.16
N SER A 58 -14.33 8.16 8.75
CA SER A 58 -15.75 7.94 9.01
C SER A 58 -16.54 7.57 7.76
N GLY A 59 -17.77 7.11 7.92
CA GLY A 59 -18.70 6.80 6.82
C GLY A 59 -18.99 7.97 5.86
N LYS A 60 -18.60 9.20 6.22
CA LYS A 60 -18.66 10.40 5.36
C LYS A 60 -17.30 11.06 5.14
N GLY A 61 -16.25 10.48 5.71
CA GLY A 61 -14.90 11.01 5.73
C GLY A 61 -14.15 10.80 4.41
N THR A 62 -12.99 11.43 4.34
CA THR A 62 -12.03 11.28 3.25
C THR A 62 -10.81 10.50 3.75
N PHE A 63 -10.05 9.92 2.83
CA PHE A 63 -8.79 9.27 3.15
C PHE A 63 -7.78 9.45 2.01
N GLU A 64 -6.51 9.42 2.41
CA GLU A 64 -5.34 9.36 1.53
C GLU A 64 -4.36 8.37 2.15
N LEU A 65 -3.97 7.36 1.38
CA LEU A 65 -2.97 6.36 1.77
C LEU A 65 -1.87 6.32 0.73
N THR A 66 -0.63 6.25 1.21
CA THR A 66 0.55 6.00 0.39
C THR A 66 1.20 4.70 0.84
N GLY A 67 1.35 3.75 -0.07
CA GLY A 67 2.08 2.50 0.14
C GLY A 67 3.29 2.41 -0.79
N TYR A 68 4.26 1.58 -0.42
CA TYR A 68 5.45 1.32 -1.21
C TYR A 68 5.71 -0.17 -1.30
N ASP A 69 6.10 -0.63 -2.49
CA ASP A 69 6.42 -2.02 -2.75
C ASP A 69 7.55 -2.14 -3.78
N ASP A 70 8.52 -3.03 -3.56
CA ASP A 70 9.68 -3.22 -4.44
C ASP A 70 9.62 -4.50 -5.30
N GLU A 71 8.43 -5.10 -5.45
CA GLU A 71 8.21 -6.25 -6.31
C GLU A 71 8.62 -5.98 -7.77
N PHE A 72 9.50 -6.84 -8.27
CA PHE A 72 10.00 -6.77 -9.65
C PHE A 72 8.95 -7.16 -10.69
N TYR A 73 8.03 -8.07 -10.35
CA TYR A 73 7.03 -8.61 -11.28
C TYR A 73 5.75 -7.77 -11.36
N GLY A 74 5.71 -6.64 -10.64
CA GLY A 74 4.60 -5.70 -10.63
C GLY A 74 3.65 -5.89 -9.46
N VAL A 75 3.17 -4.76 -8.94
CA VAL A 75 2.27 -4.67 -7.78
C VAL A 75 0.83 -5.03 -8.16
N ARG A 76 0.10 -5.66 -7.23
CA ARG A 76 -1.31 -6.05 -7.32
C ARG A 76 -2.07 -5.48 -6.10
N PRO A 77 -2.16 -4.14 -5.98
CA PRO A 77 -2.73 -3.51 -4.81
C PRO A 77 -4.26 -3.64 -4.76
N TYR A 78 -4.81 -3.71 -3.55
CA TYR A 78 -6.25 -3.66 -3.31
C TYR A 78 -6.57 -2.96 -1.99
N MET A 79 -7.81 -2.50 -1.87
CA MET A 79 -8.31 -1.86 -0.65
C MET A 79 -9.09 -2.87 0.18
N ARG A 80 -8.74 -3.02 1.46
CA ARG A 80 -9.56 -3.74 2.44
C ARG A 80 -10.29 -2.73 3.32
N ILE A 81 -11.60 -2.66 3.17
CA ILE A 81 -12.47 -1.73 3.89
C ILE A 81 -13.29 -2.50 4.93
N MET A 82 -13.24 -2.06 6.18
CA MET A 82 -14.05 -2.63 7.27
C MET A 82 -14.84 -1.51 7.93
N HIS A 83 -16.15 -1.69 8.05
CA HIS A 83 -17.07 -0.77 8.70
C HIS A 83 -18.07 -1.56 9.56
N LEU A 84 -18.78 -0.85 10.44
CA LEU A 84 -19.88 -1.41 11.27
C LEU A 84 -21.20 -1.48 10.49
#